data_AF-A0A1G0BB80-F1
#
_entry.id   AF-A0A1G0BB80-F1
#
_cell.length_a   1.000
_cell.length_b   1.000
_cell.length_c   1.000
_cell.angle_alpha   90.00
_cell.angle_beta   90.00
_cell.angle_gamma   90.00
#
_symmetry.space_group_name_H-M   'P 1'
#
loop_
_entity.id
_entity.type
_entity.pdbx_description
1 polymer ?
#
loop_
_entity_poly.entity_id
_entity_poly.type
_entity_poly.pdbx_seq_one_letter_code
_entity_poly.pdbx_strand_id
1 'polypeptide(L)'
;MKKFIGTGLVILLSFAVFGCCASKVKAQNEAPFKVLEATYTNWAGEQPDKIGTTLRITINNKEIQLDSVYFRNNSASLKRVDSIENAIFTGSFTTSTIPHDYILHSDPKEEFGNKPPVTVSKLPFEIKENEAVVSYFFKDKINYYKILEVKQE
;
A
#
# COMPACT_ATOMS: atom_id res chain seq x y z
N MET A 1 20.76 -72.07 -19.23
CA MET A 1 21.76 -71.72 -18.19
C MET A 1 21.80 -70.20 -18.05
N LYS A 2 21.65 -69.69 -16.81
CA LYS A 2 22.00 -68.32 -16.31
C LYS A 2 21.32 -67.12 -17.03
N LYS A 3 20.23 -66.54 -16.52
CA LYS A 3 20.11 -65.47 -15.47
C LYS A 3 21.13 -64.33 -15.60
N PHE A 4 20.64 -63.09 -15.77
CA PHE A 4 21.08 -61.78 -15.22
C PHE A 4 20.20 -60.71 -15.93
N ILE A 5 19.02 -60.35 -15.43
CA ILE A 5 18.72 -59.34 -14.40
C ILE A 5 19.67 -58.14 -14.46
N GLY A 6 19.18 -57.06 -15.07
CA GLY A 6 19.74 -55.72 -15.01
C GLY A 6 18.60 -54.72 -15.13
N THR A 7 17.89 -54.51 -14.02
CA THR A 7 16.86 -53.47 -13.87
C THR A 7 17.53 -52.10 -13.96
N GLY A 8 17.50 -51.50 -15.14
CA GLY A 8 17.84 -50.10 -15.35
C GLY A 8 16.72 -49.22 -14.81
N LEU A 9 16.87 -48.77 -13.57
CA LEU A 9 16.03 -47.76 -12.93
C LEU A 9 16.20 -46.42 -13.67
N VAL A 10 15.35 -46.17 -14.67
CA VAL A 10 15.25 -44.83 -15.29
C VAL A 10 14.32 -44.01 -14.42
N ILE A 11 14.93 -43.23 -13.52
CA ILE A 11 14.24 -42.20 -12.73
C ILE A 11 13.78 -41.12 -13.71
N LEU A 12 12.51 -41.18 -14.10
CA LEU A 12 11.86 -40.11 -14.85
C LEU A 12 11.69 -38.92 -13.89
N LEU A 13 12.60 -37.96 -14.01
CA LEU A 13 12.65 -36.74 -13.24
C LEU A 13 11.37 -35.93 -13.50
N SER A 14 10.43 -36.00 -12.55
CA SER A 14 9.23 -35.17 -12.50
C SER A 14 9.63 -33.70 -12.35
N PHE A 15 9.76 -33.00 -13.47
CA PHE A 15 9.80 -31.54 -13.49
C PHE A 15 8.40 -31.02 -13.13
N ALA A 16 8.17 -30.86 -11.82
CA ALA A 16 7.08 -30.04 -11.31
C ALA A 16 7.40 -28.58 -11.66
N VAL A 17 6.94 -28.13 -12.82
CA VAL A 17 7.00 -26.72 -13.18
C VAL A 17 5.95 -25.99 -12.34
N PHE A 18 6.36 -25.51 -11.16
CA PHE A 18 5.65 -24.48 -10.40
C PHE A 18 5.71 -23.17 -11.19
N GLY A 19 4.85 -23.06 -12.21
CA GLY A 19 4.61 -21.83 -12.94
C GLY A 19 3.68 -20.94 -12.13
N CYS A 20 4.26 -19.96 -11.45
CA CYS A 20 3.65 -18.89 -10.68
C CYS A 20 2.27 -18.46 -11.23
N CYS A 21 1.20 -18.75 -10.48
CA CYS A 21 -0.08 -18.09 -10.65
C CYS A 21 0.11 -16.64 -10.19
N ALA A 22 0.47 -15.75 -11.12
CA ALA A 22 0.39 -14.32 -10.91
C ALA A 22 -1.10 -13.98 -10.76
N SER A 23 -1.61 -14.09 -9.53
CA SER A 23 -2.92 -13.59 -9.15
C SER A 23 -2.90 -12.09 -9.40
N LYS A 24 -3.30 -11.67 -10.61
CA LYS A 24 -3.73 -10.30 -10.85
C LYS A 24 -4.84 -10.08 -9.84
N VAL A 25 -4.57 -9.28 -8.81
CA VAL A 25 -5.59 -8.80 -7.88
C VAL A 25 -6.61 -8.11 -8.76
N LYS A 26 -7.70 -8.83 -9.11
CA LYS A 26 -8.83 -8.25 -9.80
C LYS A 26 -9.38 -7.24 -8.82
N ALA A 27 -9.13 -5.95 -9.07
CA ALA A 27 -9.84 -4.88 -8.40
C ALA A 27 -11.33 -5.26 -8.46
N GLN A 28 -11.91 -5.54 -7.30
CA GLN A 28 -13.23 -6.13 -7.24
C GLN A 28 -14.22 -5.17 -7.88
N ASN A 29 -14.96 -5.67 -8.87
CA ASN A 29 -16.01 -4.92 -9.55
C ASN A 29 -17.01 -4.42 -8.49
N GLU A 30 -17.01 -3.10 -8.32
CA GLU A 30 -17.93 -2.28 -7.53
C GLU A 30 -17.82 -2.45 -6.00
N ALA A 31 -17.03 -1.57 -5.38
CA ALA A 31 -17.06 -1.38 -3.94
C ALA A 31 -18.49 -1.02 -3.47
N PRO A 32 -18.88 -1.40 -2.24
CA PRO A 32 -20.22 -1.12 -1.69
C PRO A 32 -20.46 0.36 -1.35
N PHE A 33 -19.66 1.27 -1.92
CA PHE A 33 -19.71 2.70 -1.73
C PHE A 33 -19.19 3.42 -2.98
N LYS A 34 -19.53 4.70 -3.10
CA LYS A 34 -18.96 5.66 -4.04
C LYS A 34 -18.20 6.71 -3.26
N VAL A 35 -17.00 7.05 -3.74
CA VAL A 35 -16.26 8.22 -3.27
C VAL A 35 -16.90 9.45 -3.89
N LEU A 36 -17.46 10.31 -3.04
CA LEU A 36 -18.08 11.58 -3.44
C LEU A 36 -17.02 12.66 -3.61
N GLU A 37 -16.03 12.67 -2.72
CA GLU A 37 -14.97 13.66 -2.69
C GLU A 37 -13.72 13.07 -2.03
N ALA A 38 -12.56 13.40 -2.57
CA ALA A 38 -11.27 13.11 -1.95
C ALA A 38 -10.36 14.33 -2.10
N THR A 39 -10.00 14.95 -0.99
CA THR A 39 -9.11 16.11 -0.95
C THR A 39 -7.89 15.84 -0.08
N TYR A 40 -6.84 16.64 -0.30
CA TYR A 40 -5.71 16.72 0.60
C TYR A 40 -5.30 18.16 0.84
N THR A 41 -4.80 18.43 2.05
CA THR A 41 -4.25 19.72 2.45
C THR A 41 -2.87 19.51 3.07
N ASN A 42 -1.92 20.34 2.68
CA ASN A 42 -0.59 20.37 3.28
C ASN A 42 -0.54 21.43 4.38
N TRP A 43 0.19 21.15 5.45
CA TRP A 43 0.41 22.06 6.56
C TRP A 43 1.85 21.94 7.06
N ALA A 44 2.38 23.03 7.62
CA ALA A 44 3.72 23.05 8.19
C ALA A 44 3.75 22.19 9.46
N GLY A 45 4.63 21.20 9.51
CA GLY A 45 4.83 20.36 10.68
C GLY A 45 5.38 21.15 11.86
N GLU A 46 5.42 20.51 13.04
CA GLU A 46 6.00 21.11 14.25
C GLU A 46 7.49 21.47 14.09
N GLN A 47 8.19 20.74 13.21
CA GLN A 47 9.57 21.04 12.84
C GLN A 47 9.63 21.69 11.44
N PRO A 48 10.53 22.64 11.20
CA PRO A 48 10.64 23.36 9.93
C PRO A 48 10.88 22.45 8.71
N ASP A 49 11.47 21.28 8.93
CA ASP A 49 11.81 20.27 7.93
C ASP A 49 10.71 19.23 7.70
N LYS A 50 9.55 19.40 8.34
CA LYS A 50 8.43 18.48 8.26
C LYS A 50 7.24 19.16 7.60
N ILE A 51 6.64 18.47 6.64
CA ILE A 51 5.34 18.84 6.06
C ILE A 51 4.34 17.76 6.42
N GLY A 52 3.25 18.17 7.05
CA GLY A 52 2.10 17.32 7.28
C GLY A 52 1.15 17.37 6.09
N THR A 53 0.57 16.23 5.75
CA THR A 53 -0.50 16.11 4.75
C THR A 53 -1.69 15.47 5.44
N THR A 54 -2.86 16.10 5.31
CA THR A 54 -4.14 15.55 5.76
C THR A 54 -4.99 15.23 4.55
N LEU A 55 -5.46 13.98 4.45
CA LEU A 55 -6.45 13.57 3.47
C LEU A 55 -7.84 13.60 4.09
N ARG A 56 -8.83 14.01 3.30
CA ARG A 56 -10.25 13.97 3.62
C ARG A 56 -10.99 13.22 2.53
N ILE A 57 -11.70 12.17 2.91
CA ILE A 57 -12.40 11.29 1.98
C ILE A 57 -13.87 11.20 2.39
N THR A 58 -14.76 11.54 1.48
CA THR A 58 -16.21 11.49 1.69
C THR A 58 -16.79 10.36 0.85
N ILE A 59 -17.55 9.46 1.49
CA ILE A 59 -18.24 8.36 0.82
C ILE A 59 -19.76 8.44 1.07
N ASN A 60 -20.53 7.90 0.12
CA ASN A 60 -21.99 7.91 0.17
C ASN A 60 -22.60 6.80 1.06
N ASN A 61 -21.78 5.94 1.66
CA ASN A 61 -22.24 4.82 2.47
C ASN A 61 -21.68 4.90 3.89
N LYS A 62 -22.57 5.03 4.88
CA LYS A 62 -22.22 5.19 6.29
C LYS A 62 -21.90 3.90 7.02
N GLU A 63 -22.30 2.76 6.47
CA GLU A 63 -22.08 1.45 7.06
C GLU A 63 -20.64 0.96 6.80
N ILE A 64 -19.97 1.52 5.79
CA ILE A 64 -18.59 1.18 5.46
C ILE A 64 -17.65 1.98 6.35
N GLN A 65 -16.75 1.26 7.02
CA GLN A 65 -15.63 1.83 7.76
C GLN A 65 -14.36 1.73 6.89
N LEU A 66 -13.80 2.88 6.53
CA LEU A 66 -12.45 2.93 5.97
C LEU A 66 -11.43 2.80 7.10
N ASP A 67 -10.36 2.06 6.85
CA ASP A 67 -9.34 1.70 7.83
C ASP A 67 -8.05 2.51 7.64
N SER A 68 -7.45 2.42 6.46
CA SER A 68 -6.20 3.11 6.13
C SER A 68 -6.24 3.69 4.73
N VAL A 69 -5.48 4.76 4.51
CA VAL A 69 -5.25 5.35 3.18
C VAL A 69 -3.77 5.26 2.84
N TYR A 70 -3.49 5.00 1.57
CA TYR A 70 -2.17 5.00 0.96
C TYR A 70 -2.13 6.08 -0.11
N PHE A 71 -1.23 7.06 0.05
CA PHE A 71 -1.12 8.23 -0.83
C PHE A 71 0.34 8.66 -0.90
N ARG A 72 0.88 8.85 -2.12
CA ARG A 72 2.27 9.32 -2.37
C ARG A 72 3.32 8.62 -1.49
N ASN A 73 3.35 7.28 -1.53
CA ASN A 73 4.27 6.45 -0.75
C ASN A 73 4.18 6.66 0.77
N ASN A 74 3.06 7.16 1.27
CA ASN A 74 2.77 7.27 2.69
C ASN A 74 1.47 6.52 2.99
N SER A 75 1.30 6.18 4.27
CA SER A 75 0.07 5.56 4.77
C SER A 75 -0.39 6.24 6.05
N ALA A 76 -1.70 6.37 6.23
CA ALA A 76 -2.30 6.86 7.46
C ALA A 76 -3.55 6.07 7.79
N SER A 77 -3.79 5.82 9.09
CA SER A 77 -5.09 5.31 9.54
C SER A 77 -6.15 6.39 9.39
N LEU A 78 -7.32 5.99 8.90
CA LEU A 78 -8.46 6.85 8.68
C LEU A 78 -9.35 6.88 9.92
N LYS A 79 -9.66 8.09 10.39
CA LYS A 79 -10.60 8.33 11.48
C LYS A 79 -11.90 8.87 10.91
N ARG A 80 -13.02 8.37 11.40
CA ARG A 80 -14.34 8.86 11.02
C ARG A 80 -14.61 10.21 11.68
N VAL A 81 -15.14 11.15 10.91
CA VAL A 81 -15.66 12.44 11.39
C VAL A 81 -17.18 12.38 11.32
N ASP A 82 -17.85 12.86 12.37
CA ASP A 82 -19.31 12.84 12.46
C ASP A 82 -19.95 13.66 11.33
N SER A 83 -20.95 13.09 10.67
CA SER A 83 -21.70 13.75 9.60
C SER A 83 -23.10 13.17 9.41
N ILE A 84 -24.05 14.08 9.14
CA ILE A 84 -25.48 13.82 9.09
C ILE A 84 -25.91 13.13 7.79
N GLU A 85 -25.17 13.27 6.69
CA GLU A 85 -25.57 12.76 5.37
C GLU A 85 -24.60 11.72 4.79
N ASN A 86 -23.30 12.00 4.85
CA ASN A 86 -22.26 11.15 4.28
C ASN A 86 -21.34 10.59 5.36
N ALA A 87 -20.47 9.65 5.03
CA ALA A 87 -19.37 9.28 5.91
C ALA A 87 -18.09 10.00 5.47
N ILE A 88 -17.50 10.76 6.39
CA ILE A 88 -16.27 11.51 6.17
C ILE A 88 -15.16 10.84 6.98
N PHE A 89 -14.01 10.66 6.34
CA PHE A 89 -12.83 10.08 6.94
C PHE A 89 -11.64 11.02 6.77
N THR A 90 -10.83 11.15 7.81
CA THR A 90 -9.59 11.94 7.78
C THR A 90 -8.40 11.10 8.21
N GLY A 91 -7.27 11.28 7.51
CA GLY A 91 -6.02 10.60 7.84
C GLY A 91 -4.86 11.54 7.55
N SER A 92 -3.89 11.59 8.46
CA SER A 92 -2.75 12.49 8.35
C SER A 92 -1.44 11.74 8.51
N PHE A 93 -0.44 12.17 7.74
CA PHE A 93 0.93 11.69 7.86
C PHE A 93 1.89 12.87 7.68
N THR A 94 3.11 12.71 8.15
CA THR A 94 4.16 13.73 8.07
C THR A 94 5.32 13.20 7.23
N THR A 95 5.77 14.02 6.28
CA THR A 95 6.95 13.75 5.45
C THR A 95 8.07 14.72 5.78
N SER A 96 9.32 14.31 5.54
CA SER A 96 10.48 15.22 5.63
C SER A 96 10.70 15.91 4.29
N THR A 97 11.02 17.20 4.33
CA THR A 97 11.51 17.95 3.16
C THR A 97 13.00 17.77 2.92
N ILE A 98 13.74 17.35 3.96
CA ILE A 98 15.16 17.05 3.85
C ILE A 98 15.33 15.69 3.16
N PRO A 99 16.07 15.60 2.03
CA PRO A 99 16.43 14.32 1.45
C PRO A 99 17.23 13.49 2.45
N HIS A 100 17.02 12.17 2.50
CA HIS A 100 17.84 11.32 3.36
C HIS A 100 19.32 11.50 2.99
N ASP A 101 20.09 12.02 3.93
CA ASP A 101 21.53 12.17 3.79
C ASP A 101 22.19 10.82 4.07
N TYR A 102 22.37 10.03 3.02
CA TYR A 102 23.12 8.77 3.10
C TYR A 102 24.60 9.08 2.96
N ILE A 103 25.38 8.70 3.97
CA ILE A 103 26.83 8.69 3.86
C ILE A 103 27.21 7.52 2.97
N LEU A 104 27.65 7.80 1.74
CA LEU A 104 28.14 6.80 0.79
C LEU A 104 29.67 6.85 0.80
N HIS A 105 30.31 5.95 1.54
CA HIS A 105 31.75 5.97 1.78
C HIS A 105 32.42 4.66 1.37
N SER A 106 33.67 4.72 0.95
CA SER A 106 34.39 3.51 0.51
C SER A 106 34.71 2.54 1.66
N ASP A 107 34.77 3.03 2.90
CA ASP A 107 34.91 2.22 4.11
C ASP A 107 33.51 1.96 4.71
N PRO A 108 33.04 0.70 4.80
CA PRO A 108 31.74 0.36 5.35
C PRO A 108 31.51 0.79 6.80
N LYS A 109 32.57 1.03 7.58
CA LYS A 109 32.45 1.50 8.96
C LYS A 109 31.92 2.93 9.05
N GLU A 110 32.23 3.76 8.06
CA GLU A 110 31.77 5.15 8.01
C GLU A 110 30.30 5.27 7.60
N GLU A 111 29.71 4.19 7.09
CA GLU A 111 28.26 4.10 6.82
C GLU A 111 27.47 3.59 8.04
N PHE A 112 28.16 3.24 9.13
CA PHE A 112 27.54 2.71 10.35
C PHE A 112 26.73 3.81 11.05
N GLY A 113 25.43 3.86 10.74
CA GLY A 113 24.51 4.89 11.21
C GLY A 113 23.50 5.33 10.15
N ASN A 114 23.74 5.00 8.87
CA ASN A 114 22.75 5.15 7.81
C ASN A 114 21.47 4.39 8.20
N LYS A 115 20.34 5.11 8.27
CA LYS A 115 19.04 4.50 8.53
C LYS A 115 18.45 3.99 7.22
N PRO A 116 17.85 2.79 7.21
CA PRO A 116 17.18 2.31 6.00
C PRO A 116 16.04 3.27 5.62
N PRO A 117 15.79 3.47 4.32
CA PRO A 117 14.66 4.27 3.88
C PRO A 117 13.38 3.70 4.46
N VAL A 118 12.52 4.59 4.98
CA VAL A 118 11.19 4.20 5.46
C VAL A 118 10.41 3.65 4.26
N THR A 119 10.33 2.33 4.19
CA THR A 119 9.64 1.63 3.11
C THR A 119 8.20 1.44 3.54
N VAL A 120 7.27 2.12 2.88
CA VAL A 120 5.85 1.75 2.91
C VAL A 120 5.75 0.28 2.51
N SER A 121 5.02 -0.52 3.30
CA SER A 121 4.71 -1.91 2.98
C SER A 121 4.41 -2.02 1.48
N LYS A 122 5.17 -2.85 0.75
CA LYS A 122 5.08 -2.95 -0.71
C LYS A 122 3.65 -3.29 -1.09
N LEU A 123 2.87 -2.29 -1.45
CA LEU A 123 1.55 -2.49 -2.02
C LEU A 123 1.75 -3.30 -3.31
N PRO A 124 0.88 -4.27 -3.60
CA PRO A 124 0.99 -5.07 -4.82
C PRO A 124 0.67 -4.26 -6.10
N PHE A 125 0.55 -2.94 -5.99
CA PHE A 125 0.16 -2.03 -7.06
C PHE A 125 0.87 -0.69 -6.89
N GLU A 126 1.17 -0.04 -8.02
CA GLU A 126 1.66 1.33 -8.07
C GLU A 126 0.50 2.32 -7.92
N ILE A 127 0.78 3.42 -7.21
CA ILE A 127 -0.12 4.55 -6.97
C ILE A 127 0.53 5.78 -7.60
N LYS A 128 -0.17 6.47 -8.51
CA LYS A 128 0.31 7.74 -9.09
C LYS A 128 0.15 8.90 -8.10
N GLU A 129 0.78 10.03 -8.38
CA GLU A 129 0.81 11.20 -7.47
C GLU A 129 -0.58 11.76 -7.07
N ASN A 130 -1.58 11.60 -7.94
CA ASN A 130 -2.95 12.07 -7.71
C ASN A 130 -3.93 10.92 -7.42
N GLU A 131 -3.42 9.69 -7.28
CA GLU A 131 -4.20 8.52 -6.91
C GLU A 131 -4.02 8.24 -5.42
N ALA A 132 -5.05 7.70 -4.79
CA ALA A 132 -4.96 7.12 -3.45
C ALA A 132 -5.57 5.72 -3.45
N VAL A 133 -5.17 4.90 -2.50
CA VAL A 133 -5.85 3.63 -2.25
C VAL A 133 -6.31 3.59 -0.80
N VAL A 134 -7.55 3.21 -0.58
CA VAL A 134 -8.11 3.03 0.77
C VAL A 134 -8.34 1.56 1.05
N SER A 135 -7.98 1.12 2.25
CA SER A 135 -8.44 -0.16 2.79
C SER A 135 -9.76 0.03 3.53
N TYR A 136 -10.63 -0.96 3.42
CA TYR A 136 -11.91 -0.99 4.13
C TYR A 136 -12.29 -2.42 4.50
N PHE A 137 -13.04 -2.56 5.59
CA PHE A 137 -13.58 -3.85 6.01
C PHE A 137 -14.95 -4.07 5.40
N PHE A 138 -15.13 -5.21 4.73
CA PHE A 138 -16.43 -5.63 4.20
C PHE A 138 -16.53 -7.15 4.19
N LYS A 139 -17.60 -7.69 4.80
CA LYS A 139 -17.85 -9.14 4.93
C LYS A 139 -16.63 -9.90 5.52
N ASP A 140 -16.13 -9.40 6.65
CA ASP A 140 -15.00 -9.97 7.41
C ASP A 140 -13.68 -10.09 6.63
N LYS A 141 -13.53 -9.29 5.57
CA LYS A 141 -12.30 -9.22 4.76
C LYS A 141 -11.86 -7.78 4.57
N ILE A 142 -10.54 -7.58 4.56
CA ILE A 142 -9.94 -6.32 4.14
C ILE A 142 -9.98 -6.26 2.61
N ASN A 143 -10.54 -5.18 2.09
CA ASN A 143 -10.62 -4.88 0.67
C ASN A 143 -9.91 -3.56 0.39
N TYR A 144 -9.49 -3.37 -0.85
CA TYR A 144 -8.81 -2.16 -1.31
C TYR A 144 -9.60 -1.50 -2.42
N TYR A 145 -9.74 -0.17 -2.35
CA TYR A 145 -10.38 0.63 -3.38
C TYR A 145 -9.45 1.75 -3.84
N LYS A 146 -9.27 1.87 -5.16
CA LYS A 146 -8.44 2.90 -5.77
C LYS A 146 -9.27 4.14 -6.10
N ILE A 147 -8.84 5.28 -5.58
CA ILE A 147 -9.33 6.62 -5.87
C ILE A 147 -8.43 7.20 -6.95
N LEU A 148 -9.01 7.55 -8.10
CA LEU A 148 -8.26 7.99 -9.27
C LEU A 148 -7.85 9.46 -9.23
N GLU A 149 -8.57 10.27 -8.45
CA GLU A 149 -8.37 11.71 -8.38
C GLU A 149 -8.52 12.17 -6.93
N VAL A 150 -7.42 12.64 -6.35
CA VAL A 150 -7.37 13.33 -5.07
C VAL A 150 -6.98 14.77 -5.31
N LYS A 151 -7.87 15.70 -4.99
CA LYS A 151 -7.69 17.13 -5.28
C LYS A 151 -6.97 17.82 -4.14
N GLN A 152 -6.13 18.80 -4.46
CA GLN A 152 -5.62 19.70 -3.44
C GLN A 152 -6.72 20.70 -3.07
N GLU A 153 -6.94 20.90 -1.78
CA GLU A 153 -7.80 21.97 -1.25
C GLU A 153 -7.11 23.35 -1.30
#